data_AF-A0A1Q3D8V4-F1
#
_entry.id   AF-A0A1Q3D8V4-F1
#
_cell.length_a   1.000
_cell.length_b   1.000
_cell.length_c   1.000
_cell.angle_alpha   90.00
_cell.angle_beta   90.00
_cell.angle_gamma   90.00
#
_symmetry.space_group_name_H-M   'P 1'
#
loop_
_entity.id
_entity.type
_entity.pdbx_description
1 polymer ?
#
loop_
_entity_poly.entity_id
_entity_poly.type
_entity_poly.pdbx_seq_one_letter_code
_entity_poly.pdbx_strand_id
1 'polypeptide(L)'
;VPDWYLDSFRDMRSFPEVKDTNDDKEFTQMIKAIKVRHNNVVPMMALGVQRLKKGMDLKIVCENLDEIHQFLDRFYMSRLGIRMLIGQHVELHNPNPPHCVCCIHTKMSPVEVARNASEDACAMCLEYGSSPDVNIYGDPTFTFPYVPAHLQLMVFELLKNSLPVVQERYMDSDKVSPPVRIIVADGIEDVTIKVSDEGGGIPRSGLPNIFTYLYSTAQYPLDEHSNLGTSEAATMAGYGYGIPISRLYAWYFGGDLQIISTEGYGASLGAFTCGAWSEPHDVLGVVDDTDTIYFINTNGEEITRITKKHFKGSASVIGLIMQDDIDAQRSYFFTVLTSDGLLHHVEISQEPSASISTSTSSASLAVNTLFPQIVFCFDYYPERSLLVVVGSAVSLNTIG
;
A
#
# COMPACT_ATOMS: atom_id res chain seq x y z
N VAL A 1 1.63 8.39 -31.29
CA VAL A 1 2.70 7.72 -30.50
C VAL A 1 3.70 6.98 -31.39
N PRO A 2 3.31 6.08 -32.32
CA PRO A 2 4.28 5.37 -33.17
C PRO A 2 5.22 6.31 -33.93
N ASP A 3 4.68 7.37 -34.54
CA ASP A 3 5.50 8.35 -35.28
C ASP A 3 6.52 9.05 -34.39
N TRP A 4 6.20 9.36 -33.13
CA TRP A 4 7.15 9.97 -32.20
C TRP A 4 8.36 9.08 -31.91
N TYR A 5 8.14 7.76 -31.81
CA TYR A 5 9.22 6.80 -31.65
C TYR A 5 10.03 6.65 -32.93
N LEU A 6 9.37 6.62 -34.10
CA LEU A 6 10.04 6.56 -35.40
C LEU A 6 10.92 7.79 -35.65
N ASP A 7 10.41 8.98 -35.37
CA ASP A 7 11.17 10.22 -35.54
C ASP A 7 12.34 10.29 -34.56
N SER A 8 12.15 9.88 -33.30
CA SER A 8 13.25 9.82 -32.33
C SER A 8 14.32 8.80 -32.73
N PHE A 9 13.92 7.67 -33.31
CA PHE A 9 14.85 6.69 -33.86
C PHE A 9 15.62 7.25 -35.07
N ARG A 10 14.95 7.98 -35.96
CA ARG A 10 15.59 8.66 -37.11
C ARG A 10 16.58 9.72 -36.66
N ASP A 11 16.21 10.54 -35.67
CA ASP A 11 17.09 11.56 -35.09
C ASP A 11 18.37 10.92 -34.57
N MET A 12 18.26 9.91 -33.69
CA MET A 12 19.42 9.20 -33.13
C MET A 12 20.27 8.51 -34.20
N ARG A 13 19.64 7.89 -35.21
CA ARG A 13 20.35 7.19 -36.28
C ARG A 13 21.07 8.13 -37.24
N SER A 14 20.54 9.33 -37.44
CA SER A 14 21.09 10.31 -38.39
C SER A 14 22.14 11.22 -37.74
N PHE A 15 22.23 11.22 -36.41
CA PHE A 15 23.24 11.98 -35.68
C PHE A 15 24.63 11.41 -35.97
N PRO A 16 25.62 12.25 -36.35
CA PRO A 16 26.98 11.79 -36.64
C PRO A 16 27.66 11.23 -35.38
N GLU A 17 28.74 10.47 -35.57
CA GLU A 17 29.55 10.00 -34.44
C GLU A 17 30.07 11.19 -33.61
N VAL A 18 29.83 11.14 -32.29
CA VAL A 18 30.27 12.18 -31.34
C VAL A 18 31.77 12.07 -31.13
N LYS A 19 32.53 13.09 -31.54
CA LYS A 19 34.01 13.07 -31.47
C LYS A 19 34.57 14.08 -30.50
N ASP A 20 33.87 15.19 -30.29
CA ASP A 20 34.31 16.27 -29.42
C ASP A 20 33.18 16.85 -28.55
N THR A 21 33.55 17.86 -27.75
CA THR A 21 32.63 18.51 -26.81
C THR A 21 31.55 19.36 -27.50
N ASN A 22 31.76 19.79 -28.75
CA ASN A 22 30.72 20.48 -29.50
C ASN A 22 29.67 19.49 -30.00
N ASP A 23 30.12 18.37 -30.56
CA ASP A 23 29.24 17.27 -30.98
C ASP A 23 28.40 16.76 -29.79
N ASP A 24 29.01 16.60 -28.62
CA ASP A 24 28.36 16.15 -27.39
C ASP A 24 27.27 17.12 -26.92
N LYS A 25 27.50 18.44 -27.04
CA LYS A 25 26.46 19.45 -26.76
C LYS A 25 25.30 19.36 -27.74
N GLU A 26 25.57 19.21 -29.03
CA GLU A 26 24.54 19.07 -30.06
C GLU A 26 23.73 17.77 -29.85
N PHE A 27 24.42 16.67 -29.53
CA PHE A 27 23.80 15.41 -29.17
C PHE A 27 22.88 15.55 -27.95
N THR A 28 23.37 16.22 -26.90
CA THR A 28 22.59 16.50 -25.69
C THR A 28 21.32 17.30 -26.01
N GLN A 29 21.38 18.28 -26.92
CA GLN A 29 20.20 19.05 -27.33
C GLN A 29 19.19 18.19 -28.10
N MET A 30 19.65 17.31 -28.99
CA MET A 30 18.78 16.34 -29.67
C MET A 30 18.11 15.40 -28.65
N ILE A 31 18.85 14.87 -27.68
CA ILE A 31 18.33 14.01 -26.62
C ILE A 31 17.31 14.76 -25.74
N LYS A 32 17.55 16.03 -25.40
CA LYS A 32 16.57 16.90 -24.71
C LYS A 32 15.29 17.07 -25.53
N ALA A 33 15.40 17.29 -26.84
CA ALA A 33 14.25 17.40 -27.73
C ALA A 33 13.44 16.08 -27.78
N ILE A 34 14.11 14.93 -27.82
CA ILE A 34 13.47 13.61 -27.71
C ILE A 34 12.74 13.48 -26.37
N LYS A 35 13.37 13.84 -25.24
CA LYS A 35 12.73 13.81 -23.91
C LYS A 35 11.39 14.57 -23.91
N VAL A 36 11.39 15.78 -24.45
CA VAL A 36 10.21 16.67 -24.52
C VAL A 36 9.14 16.09 -25.46
N ARG A 37 9.51 15.60 -26.64
CA ARG A 37 8.60 14.98 -27.61
C ARG A 37 7.79 13.83 -26.98
N HIS A 38 8.39 13.11 -26.05
CA HIS A 38 7.79 11.95 -25.40
C HIS A 38 7.01 12.24 -24.11
N ASN A 39 6.93 13.51 -23.65
CA ASN A 39 6.22 13.87 -22.41
C ASN A 39 4.75 13.40 -22.41
N ASN A 40 4.08 13.50 -23.56
CA ASN A 40 2.65 13.21 -23.69
C ASN A 40 2.35 11.76 -24.09
N VAL A 41 3.32 10.85 -24.01
CA VAL A 41 3.11 9.45 -24.40
C VAL A 41 2.11 8.74 -23.49
N VAL A 42 2.23 8.89 -22.16
CA VAL A 42 1.32 8.24 -21.19
C VAL A 42 -0.14 8.63 -21.44
N PRO A 43 -0.52 9.93 -21.45
CA PRO A 43 -1.91 10.32 -21.68
C PRO A 43 -2.42 9.95 -23.07
N MET A 44 -1.60 10.03 -24.12
CA MET A 44 -2.04 9.64 -25.47
C MET A 44 -2.29 8.14 -25.58
N MET A 45 -1.50 7.32 -24.90
CA MET A 45 -1.73 5.88 -24.82
C MET A 45 -3.01 5.58 -24.01
N ALA A 46 -3.20 6.24 -22.87
CA ALA A 46 -4.40 6.11 -22.06
C ALA A 46 -5.67 6.48 -22.85
N LEU A 47 -5.65 7.58 -23.60
CA LEU A 47 -6.74 7.97 -24.49
C LEU A 47 -7.00 6.93 -25.58
N GLY A 48 -5.95 6.36 -26.18
CA GLY A 48 -6.06 5.28 -27.16
C GLY A 48 -6.77 4.05 -26.60
N VAL A 49 -6.38 3.63 -25.39
CA VAL A 49 -7.00 2.49 -24.69
C VAL A 49 -8.44 2.79 -24.26
N GLN A 50 -8.73 4.03 -23.87
CA GLN A 50 -10.09 4.46 -23.57
C GLN A 50 -11.00 4.41 -24.82
N ARG A 51 -10.49 4.83 -25.99
CA ARG A 51 -11.22 4.72 -27.26
C ARG A 51 -11.43 3.26 -27.68
N LEU A 52 -10.43 2.42 -27.46
CA LEU A 52 -10.54 0.97 -27.66
C LEU A 52 -11.69 0.39 -26.81
N LYS A 53 -11.77 0.78 -25.54
CA LYS A 53 -12.85 0.38 -24.62
C LYS A 53 -14.24 0.84 -25.09
N LYS A 54 -14.38 2.06 -25.65
CA LYS A 54 -15.66 2.59 -26.15
C LYS A 54 -16.12 1.95 -27.46
N GLY A 55 -15.19 1.52 -28.31
CA GLY A 55 -15.46 1.00 -29.65
C GLY A 55 -15.70 -0.51 -29.74
N MET A 56 -15.53 -1.25 -28.63
CA MET A 56 -15.62 -2.72 -28.62
C MET A 56 -16.78 -3.20 -27.75
N ASP A 57 -17.46 -4.25 -28.22
CA ASP A 57 -18.47 -4.97 -27.43
C ASP A 57 -17.75 -5.72 -26.29
N LEU A 58 -18.16 -5.50 -25.04
CA LEU A 58 -17.43 -5.91 -23.82
C LEU A 58 -17.13 -7.42 -23.75
N LYS A 59 -17.82 -8.25 -24.55
CA LYS A 59 -17.59 -9.70 -24.65
C LYS A 59 -16.31 -10.10 -25.40
N ILE A 60 -15.83 -9.29 -26.35
CA ILE A 60 -14.60 -9.56 -27.12
C ILE A 60 -13.36 -9.13 -26.33
N VAL A 61 -13.52 -8.16 -25.42
CA VAL A 61 -12.44 -7.61 -24.59
C VAL A 61 -11.89 -8.66 -23.62
N CYS A 62 -12.75 -9.53 -23.06
CA CYS A 62 -12.31 -10.52 -22.07
C CYS A 62 -11.25 -11.51 -22.57
N GLU A 63 -11.20 -11.83 -23.87
CA GLU A 63 -10.26 -12.82 -24.41
C GLU A 63 -8.86 -12.24 -24.69
N ASN A 64 -8.72 -10.93 -24.89
CA ASN A 64 -7.44 -10.26 -25.22
C ASN A 64 -6.97 -9.24 -24.17
N LEU A 65 -7.65 -9.14 -23.03
CA LEU A 65 -7.29 -8.23 -21.93
C LEU A 65 -5.84 -8.45 -21.48
N ASP A 66 -5.46 -9.70 -21.28
CA ASP A 66 -4.13 -10.07 -20.81
C ASP A 66 -3.03 -9.65 -21.79
N GLU A 67 -3.27 -9.77 -23.10
CA GLU A 67 -2.31 -9.34 -24.12
C GLU A 67 -2.12 -7.82 -24.09
N ILE A 68 -3.21 -7.05 -23.92
CA ILE A 68 -3.16 -5.59 -23.81
C ILE A 68 -2.38 -5.20 -22.54
N HIS A 69 -2.64 -5.86 -21.41
CA HIS A 69 -1.93 -5.59 -20.16
C HIS A 69 -0.44 -5.91 -20.27
N GLN A 70 -0.08 -7.09 -20.77
CA GLN A 70 1.31 -7.47 -20.98
C GLN A 70 2.04 -6.56 -21.98
N PHE A 71 1.34 -6.08 -23.02
CA PHE A 71 1.88 -5.09 -23.94
C PHE A 71 2.16 -3.76 -23.22
N LEU A 72 1.18 -3.23 -22.49
CA LEU A 72 1.31 -1.94 -21.81
C LEU A 72 2.38 -1.98 -20.70
N ASP A 73 2.46 -3.07 -19.92
CA ASP A 73 3.52 -3.26 -18.92
C ASP A 73 4.91 -3.19 -19.58
N ARG A 74 5.13 -3.96 -20.65
CA ARG A 74 6.40 -3.93 -21.40
C ARG A 74 6.68 -2.58 -22.03
N PHE A 75 5.66 -1.92 -22.56
CA PHE A 75 5.77 -0.61 -23.19
C PHE A 75 6.20 0.44 -22.16
N TYR A 76 5.53 0.51 -21.01
CA TYR A 76 5.84 1.48 -19.96
C TYR A 76 7.15 1.18 -19.25
N MET A 77 7.50 -0.09 -19.04
CA MET A 77 8.81 -0.49 -18.52
C MET A 77 9.94 -0.07 -19.46
N SER A 78 9.78 -0.31 -20.78
CA SER A 78 10.73 0.15 -21.80
C SER A 78 10.85 1.67 -21.82
N ARG A 79 9.71 2.39 -21.77
CA ARG A 79 9.69 3.85 -21.70
C ARG A 79 10.40 4.38 -20.45
N LEU A 80 10.19 3.76 -19.29
CA LEU A 80 10.86 4.10 -18.05
C LEU A 80 12.38 3.95 -18.20
N GLY A 81 12.84 2.84 -18.78
CA GLY A 81 14.26 2.63 -19.09
C GLY A 81 14.84 3.69 -20.03
N ILE A 82 14.13 4.02 -21.11
CA ILE A 82 14.54 5.08 -22.05
C ILE A 82 14.64 6.44 -21.33
N ARG A 83 13.64 6.80 -20.51
CA ARG A 83 13.64 8.06 -19.75
C ARG A 83 14.73 8.11 -18.70
N MET A 84 15.06 6.97 -18.08
CA MET A 84 16.17 6.87 -17.14
C MET A 84 17.50 7.17 -17.83
N LEU A 85 17.79 6.53 -18.96
CA LEU A 85 19.02 6.74 -19.73
C LEU A 85 19.14 8.18 -20.26
N ILE A 86 18.05 8.70 -20.84
CA ILE A 86 17.98 10.09 -21.31
C ILE A 86 18.16 11.06 -20.14
N GLY A 87 17.50 10.81 -19.02
CA GLY A 87 17.60 11.63 -17.81
C GLY A 87 19.02 11.68 -17.27
N GLN A 88 19.68 10.52 -17.18
CA GLN A 88 21.07 10.42 -16.77
C GLN A 88 21.99 11.27 -17.67
N HIS A 89 21.93 11.07 -18.99
CA HIS A 89 22.76 11.82 -19.93
C HIS A 89 22.49 13.33 -19.88
N VAL A 90 21.22 13.73 -19.80
CA VAL A 90 20.85 15.15 -19.75
C VAL A 90 21.31 15.83 -18.46
N GLU A 91 21.15 15.16 -17.31
CA GLU A 91 21.52 15.75 -16.01
C GLU A 91 23.05 15.82 -15.80
N LEU A 92 23.85 14.96 -16.45
CA LEU A 92 25.32 15.10 -16.45
C LEU A 92 25.82 16.46 -16.96
N HIS A 93 25.02 17.11 -17.81
CA HIS A 93 25.36 18.39 -18.42
C HIS A 93 24.83 19.60 -17.63
N ASN A 94 24.10 19.36 -16.55
CA ASN A 94 23.64 20.39 -15.64
C ASN A 94 24.60 20.47 -14.43
N PRO A 95 24.67 21.61 -13.72
CA PRO A 95 25.43 21.69 -12.48
C PRO A 95 24.87 20.67 -11.47
N ASN A 96 25.67 19.67 -11.09
CA ASN A 96 25.22 18.64 -10.15
C ASN A 96 24.86 19.27 -8.80
N PRO A 97 23.61 19.15 -8.34
CA PRO A 97 23.27 19.49 -6.97
C PRO A 97 24.10 18.64 -5.99
N PRO A 98 24.32 19.12 -4.75
CA PRO A 98 24.98 18.32 -3.73
C PRO A 98 24.30 16.96 -3.57
N HIS A 99 25.10 15.90 -3.43
CA HIS A 99 24.63 14.52 -3.26
C HIS A 99 23.83 13.93 -4.44
N CYS A 100 23.74 14.62 -5.59
CA CYS A 100 23.11 14.10 -6.79
C CYS A 100 24.16 13.59 -7.79
N VAL A 101 23.93 12.38 -8.29
CA VAL A 101 24.57 11.83 -9.48
C VAL A 101 23.48 11.76 -10.55
N CYS A 102 23.44 12.79 -11.41
CA CYS A 102 22.41 12.96 -12.42
C CYS A 102 21.01 13.02 -11.78
N CYS A 103 20.13 12.05 -12.07
CA CYS A 103 18.81 11.94 -11.44
C CYS A 103 18.77 11.09 -10.16
N ILE A 104 19.90 10.49 -9.74
CA ILE A 104 19.98 9.70 -8.50
C ILE A 104 20.48 10.59 -7.38
N HIS A 105 19.71 10.69 -6.31
CA HIS A 105 20.13 11.38 -5.09
C HIS A 105 20.69 10.35 -4.11
N THR A 106 21.99 10.44 -3.81
CA THR A 106 22.76 9.44 -3.03
C THR A 106 22.37 9.37 -1.55
N LYS A 107 21.78 10.44 -1.01
CA LYS A 107 21.28 10.54 0.37
C LYS A 107 19.81 11.01 0.41
N MET A 108 18.95 10.38 -0.38
CA MET A 108 17.56 10.82 -0.52
C MET A 108 16.80 10.50 0.79
N SER A 109 16.08 11.48 1.34
CA SER A 109 15.19 11.26 2.48
C SER A 109 13.80 10.84 2.02
N PRO A 110 13.37 9.59 2.24
CA PRO A 110 12.02 9.15 1.87
C PRO A 110 10.92 9.90 2.62
N VAL A 111 11.16 10.33 3.86
CA VAL A 111 10.22 11.14 4.65
C VAL A 111 9.97 12.48 3.97
N GLU A 112 11.02 13.13 3.46
CA GLU A 112 10.89 14.40 2.76
C GLU A 112 10.21 14.25 1.39
N VAL A 113 10.55 13.19 0.65
CA VAL A 113 9.86 12.91 -0.62
C VAL A 113 8.38 12.61 -0.40
N ALA A 114 8.03 11.86 0.65
CA ALA A 114 6.65 11.60 1.01
C ALA A 114 5.92 12.89 1.44
N ARG A 115 6.59 13.80 2.15
CA ARG A 115 6.04 15.12 2.51
C ARG A 115 5.68 15.92 1.27
N ASN A 116 6.61 16.07 0.34
CA ASN A 116 6.38 16.80 -0.92
C ASN A 116 5.23 16.18 -1.72
N ALA A 117 5.19 14.85 -1.84
CA ALA A 117 4.10 14.14 -2.51
C ALA A 117 2.74 14.37 -1.81
N SER A 118 2.74 14.48 -0.48
CA SER A 118 1.55 14.74 0.32
C SER A 118 1.04 16.16 0.13
N GLU A 119 1.92 17.15 0.14
CA GLU A 119 1.56 18.55 -0.14
C GLU A 119 0.95 18.71 -1.52
N ASP A 120 1.56 18.11 -2.55
CA ASP A 120 1.04 18.09 -3.92
C ASP A 120 -0.34 17.42 -4.01
N ALA A 121 -0.52 16.25 -3.37
CA ALA A 121 -1.77 15.50 -3.42
C ALA A 121 -2.90 16.18 -2.62
N CYS A 122 -2.59 16.74 -1.45
CA CYS A 122 -3.53 17.53 -0.65
C CYS A 122 -3.96 18.79 -1.39
N ALA A 123 -3.04 19.49 -2.05
CA ALA A 123 -3.36 20.68 -2.85
C ALA A 123 -4.38 20.37 -3.96
N MET A 124 -4.24 19.24 -4.66
CA MET A 124 -5.24 18.80 -5.64
C MET A 124 -6.58 18.43 -4.98
N CYS A 125 -6.56 17.76 -3.82
CA CYS A 125 -7.79 17.39 -3.11
C CYS A 125 -8.54 18.63 -2.60
N LEU A 126 -7.83 19.68 -2.18
CA LEU A 126 -8.41 20.95 -1.74
C LEU A 126 -9.20 21.67 -2.83
N GLU A 127 -8.91 21.43 -4.12
CA GLU A 127 -9.72 21.96 -5.24
C GLU A 127 -11.18 21.47 -5.18
N TYR A 128 -11.43 20.34 -4.51
CA TYR A 128 -12.76 19.75 -4.30
C TYR A 128 -13.39 20.13 -2.95
N GLY A 129 -12.76 21.01 -2.17
CA GLY A 129 -13.33 21.64 -0.98
C GLY A 129 -12.49 21.49 0.29
N SER A 130 -12.17 20.24 0.67
CA SER A 130 -11.30 19.94 1.82
C SER A 130 -10.42 18.73 1.53
N SER A 131 -9.36 18.56 2.32
CA SER A 131 -8.46 17.42 2.23
C SER A 131 -8.23 16.84 3.63
N PRO A 132 -8.30 15.51 3.80
CA PRO A 132 -7.89 14.87 5.04
C PRO A 132 -6.42 15.16 5.35
N ASP A 133 -6.09 15.21 6.64
CA ASP A 133 -4.70 15.35 7.08
C ASP A 133 -3.86 14.15 6.65
N VAL A 134 -2.56 14.38 6.41
CA VAL A 134 -1.59 13.32 6.12
C VAL A 134 -0.53 13.27 7.20
N ASN A 135 -0.48 12.16 7.93
CA ASN A 135 0.50 11.96 9.00
C ASN A 135 1.62 11.03 8.52
N ILE A 136 2.86 11.52 8.58
CA ILE A 136 4.05 10.78 8.15
C ILE A 136 4.85 10.33 9.38
N TYR A 137 5.14 9.04 9.46
CA TYR A 137 5.91 8.40 10.53
C TYR A 137 7.16 7.75 9.93
N GLY A 138 8.31 7.93 10.56
CA GLY A 138 9.59 7.36 10.12
C GLY A 138 10.76 8.15 10.69
N ASP A 139 11.97 7.62 10.58
CA ASP A 139 13.18 8.34 10.97
C ASP A 139 13.47 9.47 9.97
N PRO A 140 13.43 10.75 10.38
CA PRO A 140 13.75 11.87 9.49
C PRO A 140 15.22 11.91 9.06
N THR A 141 16.11 11.21 9.77
CA THR A 141 17.54 11.14 9.46
C THR A 141 17.89 10.00 8.49
N PHE A 142 16.98 9.05 8.31
CA PHE A 142 17.16 7.94 7.38
C PHE A 142 17.27 8.44 5.94
N THR A 143 18.28 7.95 5.23
CA THR A 143 18.51 8.27 3.82
C THR A 143 19.04 7.07 3.06
N PHE A 144 18.73 6.99 1.77
CA PHE A 144 19.26 5.95 0.89
C PHE A 144 19.39 6.47 -0.55
N PRO A 145 20.23 5.83 -1.40
CA PRO A 145 20.37 6.24 -2.80
C PRO A 145 19.15 5.82 -3.62
N TYR A 146 18.46 6.78 -4.22
CA TYR A 146 17.33 6.50 -5.12
C TYR A 146 17.05 7.67 -6.07
N VAL A 147 16.10 7.50 -6.99
CA VAL A 147 15.61 8.58 -7.86
C VAL A 147 14.41 9.27 -7.19
N PRO A 148 14.54 10.51 -6.64
CA PRO A 148 13.47 11.14 -5.87
C PRO A 148 12.16 11.27 -6.64
N ALA A 149 12.24 11.62 -7.93
CA ALA A 149 11.07 11.77 -8.80
C ALA A 149 10.28 10.46 -8.97
N HIS A 150 10.95 9.30 -8.96
CA HIS A 150 10.28 7.99 -9.05
C HIS A 150 9.48 7.71 -7.78
N LEU A 151 10.10 7.95 -6.61
CA LEU A 151 9.43 7.75 -5.33
C LEU A 151 8.27 8.74 -5.14
N GLN A 152 8.48 10.02 -5.45
CA GLN A 152 7.43 11.04 -5.38
C GLN A 152 6.23 10.64 -6.23
N LEU A 153 6.45 10.17 -7.46
CA LEU A 153 5.37 9.69 -8.33
C LEU A 153 4.57 8.56 -7.68
N MET A 154 5.24 7.54 -7.13
CA MET A 154 4.54 6.41 -6.51
C MET A 154 3.71 6.85 -5.30
N VAL A 155 4.30 7.65 -4.40
CA VAL A 155 3.61 8.12 -3.19
C VAL A 155 2.45 9.06 -3.55
N PHE A 156 2.68 9.98 -4.48
CA PHE A 156 1.65 10.90 -4.97
C PHE A 156 0.46 10.17 -5.60
N GLU A 157 0.71 9.17 -6.44
CA GLU A 157 -0.35 8.38 -7.08
C GLU A 157 -1.16 7.58 -6.05
N LEU A 158 -0.51 7.03 -5.00
CA LEU A 158 -1.23 6.37 -3.91
C LEU A 158 -2.11 7.36 -3.15
N LEU A 159 -1.58 8.52 -2.76
CA LEU A 159 -2.33 9.54 -2.03
C LEU A 159 -3.49 10.12 -2.85
N LYS A 160 -3.31 10.29 -4.16
CA LYS A 160 -4.37 10.72 -5.07
C LYS A 160 -5.55 9.74 -5.10
N ASN A 161 -5.32 8.46 -4.83
CA ASN A 161 -6.40 7.47 -4.70
C ASN A 161 -7.00 7.47 -3.28
N SER A 162 -6.18 7.61 -2.24
CA SER A 162 -6.60 7.53 -0.83
C SER A 162 -7.34 8.77 -0.32
N LEU A 163 -6.90 9.99 -0.67
CA LEU A 163 -7.47 11.23 -0.12
C LEU A 163 -8.94 11.44 -0.51
N PRO A 164 -9.35 11.28 -1.79
CA PRO A 164 -10.75 11.50 -2.17
C PRO A 164 -11.70 10.51 -1.52
N VAL A 165 -11.32 9.22 -1.41
CA VAL A 165 -12.21 8.19 -0.84
C VAL A 165 -12.42 8.38 0.67
N VAL A 166 -11.40 8.84 1.39
CA VAL A 166 -11.56 9.24 2.80
C VAL A 166 -12.44 10.47 2.89
N GLN A 167 -12.18 11.49 2.07
CA GLN A 167 -12.98 12.72 2.08
C GLN A 167 -14.46 12.44 1.82
N GLU A 168 -14.77 11.72 0.74
CA GLU A 168 -16.14 11.34 0.35
C GLU A 168 -16.86 10.57 1.45
N ARG A 169 -16.17 9.64 2.11
CA ARG A 169 -16.76 8.79 3.17
C ARG A 169 -17.19 9.60 4.40
N TYR A 170 -16.43 10.62 4.78
CA TYR A 170 -16.66 11.38 6.00
C TYR A 170 -17.33 12.74 5.76
N MET A 171 -17.53 13.15 4.49
CA MET A 171 -18.11 14.44 4.11
C MET A 171 -19.49 14.69 4.73
N ASP A 172 -20.36 13.68 4.75
CA ASP A 172 -21.71 13.77 5.31
C ASP A 172 -21.81 13.27 6.76
N SER A 173 -20.66 13.00 7.40
CA SER A 173 -20.62 12.49 8.77
C SER A 173 -20.33 13.61 9.78
N ASP A 174 -20.88 13.51 10.99
CA ASP A 174 -20.51 14.40 12.11
C ASP A 174 -19.07 14.17 12.62
N LYS A 175 -18.35 13.19 12.05
CA LYS A 175 -17.00 12.81 12.45
C LYS A 175 -15.98 13.52 11.57
N VAL A 176 -14.89 13.99 12.19
CA VAL A 176 -13.71 14.48 11.47
C VAL A 176 -13.09 13.32 10.68
N SER A 177 -12.70 13.56 9.43
CA SER A 177 -12.04 12.56 8.61
C SER A 177 -10.73 12.10 9.27
N PRO A 178 -10.46 10.78 9.37
CA PRO A 178 -9.21 10.28 9.90
C PRO A 178 -8.06 10.61 8.95
N PRO A 179 -6.84 10.85 9.47
CA PRO A 179 -5.70 11.16 8.63
C PRO A 179 -5.27 9.94 7.82
N VAL A 180 -4.84 10.18 6.57
CA VAL A 180 -4.09 9.19 5.78
C VAL A 180 -2.70 9.08 6.40
N ARG A 181 -2.24 7.86 6.65
CA ARG A 181 -0.98 7.59 7.36
C ARG A 181 0.06 7.07 6.37
N ILE A 182 1.24 7.67 6.39
CA ILE A 182 2.42 7.18 5.67
C ILE A 182 3.43 6.70 6.70
N ILE A 183 3.86 5.44 6.60
CA ILE A 183 4.90 4.87 7.46
C ILE A 183 6.11 4.55 6.58
N VAL A 184 7.25 5.15 6.91
CA VAL A 184 8.55 4.88 6.30
C VAL A 184 9.34 4.04 7.30
N ALA A 185 9.69 2.81 6.92
CA ALA A 185 10.49 1.90 7.72
C ALA A 185 11.77 1.54 6.96
N ASP A 186 12.91 1.72 7.62
CA ASP A 186 14.21 1.23 7.17
C ASP A 186 14.48 -0.16 7.76
N GLY A 187 14.60 -1.14 6.88
CA GLY A 187 15.06 -2.48 7.19
C GLY A 187 16.54 -2.66 6.86
N ILE A 188 17.06 -3.85 7.18
CA ILE A 188 18.44 -4.23 6.84
C ILE A 188 18.60 -4.37 5.31
N GLU A 189 17.58 -4.93 4.66
CA GLU A 189 17.59 -5.23 3.22
C GLU A 189 16.56 -4.40 2.45
N ASP A 190 15.48 -3.97 3.12
CA ASP A 190 14.32 -3.35 2.48
C ASP A 190 14.06 -1.95 3.02
N VAL A 191 13.55 -1.06 2.15
CA VAL A 191 12.90 0.19 2.55
C VAL A 191 11.42 0.06 2.27
N THR A 192 10.59 0.09 3.31
CA THR A 192 9.14 -0.04 3.17
C THR A 192 8.46 1.31 3.37
N ILE A 193 7.61 1.68 2.43
CA ILE A 193 6.75 2.87 2.54
C ILE A 193 5.31 2.41 2.45
N LYS A 194 4.59 2.49 3.57
CA LYS A 194 3.20 2.06 3.68
C LYS A 194 2.28 3.27 3.73
N VAL A 195 1.40 3.41 2.74
CA VAL A 195 0.28 4.37 2.77
C VAL A 195 -0.96 3.62 3.29
N SER A 196 -1.67 4.20 4.25
CA SER A 196 -2.85 3.60 4.86
C SER A 196 -3.95 4.63 5.01
N ASP A 197 -5.15 4.30 4.54
CA ASP A 197 -6.33 5.14 4.63
C ASP A 197 -7.51 4.38 5.26
N GLU A 198 -8.55 5.13 5.60
CA GLU A 198 -9.80 4.59 6.13
C GLU A 198 -10.97 4.96 5.21
N GLY A 199 -10.75 4.86 3.89
CA GLY A 199 -11.72 5.20 2.84
C GLY A 199 -12.82 4.16 2.63
N GLY A 200 -12.83 3.06 3.39
CA GLY A 200 -13.82 1.98 3.29
C GLY A 200 -13.37 0.76 2.50
N GLY A 201 -12.19 0.82 1.88
CA GLY A 201 -11.56 -0.31 1.20
C GLY A 201 -12.18 -0.67 -0.15
N ILE A 202 -11.57 -1.67 -0.78
CA ILE A 202 -11.89 -2.20 -2.10
C ILE A 202 -12.39 -3.63 -1.91
N PRO A 203 -13.53 -4.02 -2.50
CA PRO A 203 -14.01 -5.40 -2.46
C PRO A 203 -12.94 -6.38 -2.98
N ARG A 204 -12.82 -7.55 -2.36
CA ARG A 204 -11.82 -8.56 -2.77
C ARG A 204 -11.93 -8.95 -4.25
N SER A 205 -13.15 -8.97 -4.80
CA SER A 205 -13.41 -9.22 -6.23
C SER A 205 -12.88 -8.11 -7.16
N GLY A 206 -12.70 -6.89 -6.64
CA GLY A 206 -12.18 -5.73 -7.37
C GLY A 206 -10.66 -5.62 -7.34
N LEU A 207 -9.99 -6.21 -6.34
CA LEU A 207 -8.53 -6.09 -6.16
C LEU A 207 -7.69 -6.52 -7.38
N PRO A 208 -7.99 -7.63 -8.10
CA PRO A 208 -7.24 -7.97 -9.30
C PRO A 208 -7.29 -6.89 -10.40
N ASN A 209 -8.40 -6.13 -10.45
CA ASN A 209 -8.65 -5.17 -11.51
C ASN A 209 -7.89 -3.84 -11.31
N ILE A 210 -7.45 -3.51 -10.10
CA ILE A 210 -6.81 -2.20 -9.82
C ILE A 210 -5.46 -2.01 -10.52
N PHE A 211 -4.82 -3.12 -10.91
CA PHE A 211 -3.59 -3.13 -11.68
C PHE A 211 -3.84 -3.23 -13.20
N THR A 212 -5.09 -3.20 -13.64
CA THR A 212 -5.43 -3.28 -15.06
C THR A 212 -5.61 -1.88 -15.64
N TYR A 213 -5.02 -1.63 -16.81
CA TYR A 213 -5.11 -0.34 -17.53
C TYR A 213 -6.50 0.00 -18.10
N LEU A 214 -7.45 -0.93 -18.03
CA LEU A 214 -8.81 -0.78 -18.56
C LEU A 214 -9.85 -0.55 -17.44
N TYR A 215 -9.43 -0.69 -16.19
CA TYR A 215 -10.22 -0.45 -15.00
C TYR A 215 -9.92 0.95 -14.45
N SER A 216 -10.96 1.74 -14.21
CA SER A 216 -10.87 3.05 -13.58
C SER A 216 -12.17 3.28 -12.81
N THR A 217 -12.03 3.82 -11.59
CA THR A 217 -13.15 4.19 -10.71
C THR A 217 -13.61 5.63 -10.91
N ALA A 218 -12.95 6.38 -11.81
CA ALA A 218 -13.30 7.77 -12.08
C ALA A 218 -14.71 7.85 -12.73
N GLN A 219 -15.64 8.51 -12.03
CA GLN A 219 -17.02 8.71 -12.47
C GLN A 219 -17.12 9.61 -13.72
N TYR A 220 -16.12 10.47 -13.93
CA TYR A 220 -15.97 11.32 -15.11
C TYR A 220 -14.56 11.14 -15.68
N PRO A 221 -14.37 10.35 -16.75
CA PRO A 221 -13.13 10.37 -17.49
C PRO A 221 -12.88 11.80 -17.97
N LEU A 222 -11.69 12.35 -17.74
CA LEU A 222 -11.35 13.70 -18.23
C LEU A 222 -11.72 13.82 -19.71
N ASP A 223 -12.47 14.87 -20.05
CA ASP A 223 -12.85 15.17 -21.43
C ASP A 223 -11.60 15.27 -22.29
N GLU A 224 -11.69 14.87 -23.58
CA GLU A 224 -10.58 14.92 -24.56
C GLU A 224 -9.97 16.33 -24.76
N HIS A 225 -10.50 17.35 -24.08
CA HIS A 225 -10.17 18.76 -24.18
C HIS A 225 -9.54 19.37 -22.91
N SER A 226 -9.33 18.62 -21.82
CA SER A 226 -8.62 19.17 -20.65
C SER A 226 -7.15 19.46 -21.02
N ASN A 227 -6.74 20.73 -20.88
CA ASN A 227 -5.38 21.19 -21.17
C ASN A 227 -4.35 20.28 -20.49
N LEU A 228 -3.61 19.53 -21.31
CA LEU A 228 -2.56 18.62 -20.88
C LEU A 228 -1.39 19.46 -20.31
N GLY A 229 -1.44 19.70 -19.00
CA GLY A 229 -0.46 20.50 -18.28
C GLY A 229 0.93 19.86 -18.22
N THR A 230 1.92 20.66 -17.86
CA THR A 230 3.38 20.38 -17.97
C THR A 230 3.95 19.34 -17.01
N SER A 231 3.14 18.69 -16.15
CA SER A 231 3.61 17.67 -15.19
C SER A 231 3.10 16.28 -15.55
N GLU A 232 4.01 15.31 -15.73
CA GLU A 232 3.67 13.89 -15.94
C GLU A 232 2.78 13.33 -14.80
N ALA A 233 2.91 13.86 -13.58
CA ALA A 233 2.13 13.41 -12.41
C ALA A 233 0.67 13.93 -12.42
N ALA A 234 0.45 15.22 -12.74
CA ALA A 234 -0.89 15.80 -12.84
C ALA A 234 -1.72 15.20 -14.00
N THR A 235 -1.03 14.68 -15.02
CA THR A 235 -1.61 14.22 -16.28
C THR A 235 -2.24 12.80 -16.20
N MET A 236 -2.05 12.06 -15.10
CA MET A 236 -2.55 10.69 -14.94
C MET A 236 -3.88 10.58 -14.16
N ALA A 237 -4.45 11.69 -13.70
CA ALA A 237 -5.74 11.69 -13.04
C ALA A 237 -6.87 11.20 -14.00
N GLY A 238 -7.77 10.35 -13.49
CA GLY A 238 -8.98 9.92 -14.21
C GLY A 238 -8.83 8.77 -15.22
N TYR A 239 -7.62 8.46 -15.69
CA TYR A 239 -7.41 7.41 -16.71
C TYR A 239 -7.26 5.98 -16.17
N GLY A 240 -7.01 5.79 -14.87
CA GLY A 240 -6.79 4.46 -14.28
C GLY A 240 -5.37 3.89 -14.46
N TYR A 241 -4.40 4.74 -14.82
CA TYR A 241 -3.01 4.32 -15.11
C TYR A 241 -2.06 4.46 -13.92
N GLY A 242 -2.46 5.20 -12.88
CA GLY A 242 -1.61 5.57 -11.75
C GLY A 242 -1.00 4.39 -11.00
N ILE A 243 -1.87 3.52 -10.47
CA ILE A 243 -1.47 2.32 -9.72
C ILE A 243 -0.63 1.35 -10.56
N PRO A 244 -1.04 0.91 -11.77
CA PRO A 244 -0.21 -0.01 -12.55
C PRO A 244 1.13 0.59 -12.95
N ILE A 245 1.18 1.88 -13.31
CA ILE A 245 2.46 2.55 -13.60
C ILE A 245 3.34 2.61 -12.34
N SER A 246 2.78 2.96 -11.18
CA SER A 246 3.52 3.02 -9.91
C SER A 246 4.15 1.66 -9.57
N ARG A 247 3.46 0.55 -9.84
CA ARG A 247 4.02 -0.80 -9.69
C ARG A 247 5.23 -1.04 -10.60
N LEU A 248 5.19 -0.59 -11.85
CA LEU A 248 6.35 -0.68 -12.75
C LEU A 248 7.54 0.15 -12.26
N TYR A 249 7.30 1.33 -11.67
CA TYR A 249 8.35 2.14 -11.06
C TYR A 249 9.01 1.43 -9.87
N ALA A 250 8.24 0.70 -9.05
CA ALA A 250 8.78 -0.12 -7.97
C ALA A 250 9.61 -1.28 -8.50
N TRP A 251 9.09 -2.01 -9.50
CA TRP A 251 9.78 -3.16 -10.12
C TRP A 251 11.08 -2.79 -10.83
N TYR A 252 11.18 -1.58 -11.39
CA TYR A 252 12.33 -1.18 -12.21
C TYR A 252 13.68 -1.28 -11.48
N PHE A 253 13.70 -1.04 -10.16
CA PHE A 253 14.89 -1.21 -9.31
C PHE A 253 14.80 -2.41 -8.36
N GLY A 254 13.97 -3.40 -8.68
CA GLY A 254 13.87 -4.67 -7.94
C GLY A 254 12.98 -4.62 -6.69
N GLY A 255 12.22 -3.55 -6.47
CA GLY A 255 11.19 -3.49 -5.42
C GLY A 255 9.85 -4.05 -5.87
N ASP A 256 8.79 -3.77 -5.11
CA ASP A 256 7.41 -4.16 -5.44
C ASP A 256 6.39 -3.14 -4.89
N LEU A 257 5.16 -3.15 -5.43
CA LEU A 257 4.03 -2.38 -4.93
C LEU A 257 2.85 -3.33 -4.70
N GLN A 258 2.43 -3.44 -3.44
CA GLN A 258 1.32 -4.28 -3.00
C GLN A 258 0.20 -3.44 -2.43
N ILE A 259 -1.03 -3.83 -2.72
CA ILE A 259 -2.24 -3.21 -2.16
C ILE A 259 -3.00 -4.27 -1.40
N ILE A 260 -3.23 -3.99 -0.11
CA ILE A 260 -4.05 -4.80 0.78
C ILE A 260 -5.26 -3.96 1.14
N SER A 261 -6.45 -4.52 1.00
CA SER A 261 -7.69 -3.80 1.30
C SER A 261 -8.68 -4.65 2.07
N THR A 262 -9.34 -4.02 3.03
CA THR A 262 -10.40 -4.59 3.87
C THR A 262 -11.66 -3.78 3.63
N GLU A 263 -12.55 -4.32 2.79
CA GLU A 263 -13.85 -3.75 2.52
C GLU A 263 -14.66 -3.57 3.81
N GLY A 264 -15.27 -2.41 3.98
CA GLY A 264 -16.12 -2.12 5.14
C GLY A 264 -15.34 -1.79 6.41
N TYR A 265 -14.00 -1.80 6.40
CA TYR A 265 -13.21 -1.35 7.56
C TYR A 265 -13.58 0.10 7.93
N GLY A 266 -13.89 0.31 9.22
CA GLY A 266 -14.41 1.58 9.74
C GLY A 266 -15.88 1.86 9.43
N ALA A 267 -16.64 0.95 8.82
CA ALA A 267 -18.10 1.02 8.76
C ALA A 267 -18.61 0.39 10.05
N SER A 268 -19.31 1.16 10.87
CA SER A 268 -19.89 0.69 12.13
C SER A 268 -20.94 -0.39 11.87
N LEU A 269 -20.49 -1.64 11.75
CA LEU A 269 -21.24 -2.86 12.00
C LEU A 269 -20.24 -4.03 12.09
N GLY A 270 -19.77 -4.34 13.31
CA GLY A 270 -19.02 -5.55 13.64
C GLY A 270 -17.70 -5.69 12.87
N ALA A 271 -16.74 -4.81 13.15
CA ALA A 271 -15.39 -4.98 12.62
C ALA A 271 -14.64 -6.03 13.45
N PHE A 272 -13.99 -6.99 12.79
CA PHE A 272 -13.07 -7.90 13.48
C PHE A 272 -11.77 -7.15 13.83
N THR A 273 -11.38 -7.18 15.09
CA THR A 273 -10.21 -6.47 15.66
C THR A 273 -8.93 -7.29 15.55
N CYS A 274 -9.00 -8.61 15.68
CA CYS A 274 -7.87 -9.52 15.47
C CYS A 274 -8.36 -10.94 15.12
N GLY A 275 -7.45 -11.79 14.65
CA GLY A 275 -7.76 -13.18 14.34
C GLY A 275 -6.52 -14.06 14.27
N ALA A 276 -6.72 -15.37 14.40
CA ALA A 276 -5.68 -16.39 14.31
C ALA A 276 -6.23 -17.62 13.56
N TRP A 277 -5.43 -18.15 12.63
CA TRP A 277 -5.78 -19.30 11.81
C TRP A 277 -5.05 -20.56 12.29
N SER A 278 -5.78 -21.67 12.45
CA SER A 278 -5.21 -22.98 12.71
C SER A 278 -5.12 -23.78 11.42
N GLU A 279 -3.92 -23.87 10.84
CA GLU A 279 -3.67 -24.73 9.65
C GLU A 279 -3.97 -26.22 9.90
N PRO A 280 -3.60 -26.84 11.04
CA PRO A 280 -3.83 -28.27 11.25
C PRO A 280 -5.31 -28.62 11.40
N HIS A 281 -6.15 -27.64 11.75
CA HIS A 281 -7.52 -27.86 12.19
C HIS A 281 -8.57 -27.16 11.34
N ASP A 282 -8.19 -26.34 10.36
CA ASP A 282 -9.11 -25.64 9.47
C ASP A 282 -10.11 -24.72 10.22
N VAL A 283 -9.63 -24.08 11.30
CA VAL A 283 -10.43 -23.19 12.16
C VAL A 283 -9.85 -21.77 12.19
N LEU A 284 -10.71 -20.79 11.98
CA LEU A 284 -10.44 -19.37 12.15
C LEU A 284 -11.01 -18.86 13.47
N GLY A 285 -10.16 -18.41 14.38
CA GLY A 285 -10.56 -17.58 15.53
C GLY A 285 -10.54 -16.11 15.14
N VAL A 286 -11.63 -15.36 15.33
CA VAL A 286 -11.71 -13.91 15.10
C VAL A 286 -12.38 -13.21 16.26
N VAL A 287 -11.96 -11.99 16.57
CA VAL A 287 -12.51 -11.17 17.65
C VAL A 287 -13.19 -9.97 17.04
N ASP A 288 -14.41 -9.65 17.45
CA ASP A 288 -15.10 -8.42 17.01
C ASP A 288 -14.77 -7.20 17.89
N ASP A 289 -15.35 -6.06 17.53
CA ASP A 289 -15.26 -4.79 18.24
C ASP A 289 -16.01 -4.77 19.59
N THR A 290 -16.72 -5.85 19.94
CA THR A 290 -17.41 -6.04 21.21
C THR A 290 -16.67 -6.97 22.19
N ASP A 291 -15.42 -7.34 21.86
CA ASP A 291 -14.64 -8.38 22.56
C ASP A 291 -15.33 -9.76 22.53
N THR A 292 -16.11 -10.04 21.48
CA THR A 292 -16.67 -11.38 21.23
C THR A 292 -15.76 -12.15 20.27
N ILE A 293 -15.34 -13.33 20.69
CA ILE A 293 -14.49 -14.22 19.91
C ILE A 293 -15.39 -15.24 19.20
N TYR A 294 -15.23 -15.41 17.89
CA TYR A 294 -15.91 -16.41 17.08
C TYR A 294 -14.89 -17.42 16.56
N PHE A 295 -15.25 -18.69 16.59
CA PHE A 295 -14.49 -19.76 15.97
C PHE A 295 -15.29 -20.29 14.79
N ILE A 296 -14.72 -20.19 13.60
CA ILE A 296 -15.39 -20.42 12.32
C ILE A 296 -14.64 -21.52 11.57
N ASN A 297 -15.35 -22.50 11.01
CA ASN A 297 -14.74 -23.54 10.19
C ASN A 297 -14.47 -23.07 8.75
N THR A 298 -13.79 -23.87 7.94
CA THR A 298 -13.54 -23.61 6.50
C THR A 298 -14.79 -23.41 5.65
N ASN A 299 -15.94 -23.92 6.08
CA ASN A 299 -17.22 -23.75 5.40
C ASN A 299 -17.92 -22.43 5.74
N GLY A 300 -17.34 -21.63 6.66
CA GLY A 300 -17.92 -20.37 7.12
C GLY A 300 -19.00 -20.54 8.20
N GLU A 301 -19.14 -21.73 8.78
CA GLU A 301 -20.07 -21.97 9.89
C GLU A 301 -19.40 -21.66 11.24
N GLU A 302 -20.13 -20.97 12.11
CA GLU A 302 -19.71 -20.72 13.49
C GLU A 302 -19.73 -22.04 14.27
N ILE A 303 -18.55 -22.46 14.74
CA ILE A 303 -18.37 -23.59 15.65
C ILE A 303 -18.84 -23.18 17.05
N THR A 304 -18.34 -22.05 17.55
CA THR A 304 -18.71 -21.50 18.85
C THR A 304 -18.31 -20.03 18.97
N ARG A 305 -18.82 -19.34 19.99
CA ARG A 305 -18.42 -17.98 20.35
C ARG A 305 -18.17 -17.82 21.85
N ILE A 306 -17.23 -16.96 22.19
CA ILE A 306 -16.90 -16.58 23.57
C ILE A 306 -17.17 -15.10 23.73
N THR A 307 -18.05 -14.74 24.65
CA THR A 307 -18.34 -13.34 24.98
C THR A 307 -17.45 -12.86 26.12
N LYS A 308 -17.29 -11.54 26.22
CA LYS A 308 -16.55 -10.86 27.29
C LYS A 308 -16.87 -11.35 28.72
N LYS A 309 -18.07 -11.89 28.95
CA LYS A 309 -18.52 -12.44 30.25
C LYS A 309 -17.69 -13.62 30.76
N HIS A 310 -16.90 -14.25 29.90
CA HIS A 310 -16.08 -15.42 30.25
C HIS A 310 -14.68 -15.04 30.73
N PHE A 311 -14.27 -13.77 30.58
CA PHE A 311 -13.02 -13.25 31.11
C PHE A 311 -13.25 -12.60 32.47
N LYS A 312 -12.34 -12.85 33.43
CA LYS A 312 -12.42 -12.24 34.78
C LYS A 312 -11.95 -10.79 34.70
N GLY A 313 -12.88 -9.86 34.57
CA GLY A 313 -12.61 -8.42 34.59
C GLY A 313 -13.12 -7.71 33.34
N SER A 314 -13.10 -6.37 33.36
CA SER A 314 -13.54 -5.53 32.23
C SER A 314 -12.50 -5.41 31.11
N ALA A 315 -11.45 -6.23 31.12
CA ALA A 315 -10.34 -6.17 30.16
C ALA A 315 -10.81 -6.48 28.73
N SER A 316 -10.25 -5.77 27.77
CA SER A 316 -10.49 -5.95 26.33
C SER A 316 -9.57 -7.02 25.76
N VAL A 317 -10.01 -7.70 24.71
CA VAL A 317 -9.20 -8.70 24.00
C VAL A 317 -8.23 -7.95 23.07
N ILE A 318 -6.94 -8.22 23.23
CA ILE A 318 -5.86 -7.66 22.41
C ILE A 318 -5.54 -8.58 21.23
N GLY A 319 -5.62 -9.88 21.46
CA GLY A 319 -5.03 -10.83 20.53
C GLY A 319 -5.49 -12.27 20.71
N LEU A 320 -5.45 -13.01 19.61
CA LEU A 320 -5.56 -14.47 19.57
C LEU A 320 -4.24 -15.06 19.11
N ILE A 321 -3.78 -16.09 19.82
CA ILE A 321 -2.58 -16.85 19.52
C ILE A 321 -2.97 -18.31 19.33
N MET A 322 -2.45 -18.94 18.29
CA MET A 322 -2.57 -20.39 18.13
C MET A 322 -1.46 -21.12 18.84
N GLN A 323 -1.84 -22.18 19.55
CA GLN A 323 -0.88 -23.08 20.17
C GLN A 323 -0.87 -24.38 19.37
N ASP A 324 0.23 -24.61 18.64
CA ASP A 324 0.46 -25.87 17.96
C ASP A 324 0.75 -26.94 19.00
N ASP A 325 -0.26 -27.74 19.32
CA ASP A 325 -0.08 -28.99 20.05
C ASP A 325 -0.06 -30.15 19.05
N ILE A 326 1.10 -30.76 18.88
CA ILE A 326 1.35 -31.84 17.91
C ILE A 326 0.64 -33.14 18.36
N ASP A 327 0.26 -33.25 19.64
CA ASP A 327 -0.28 -34.48 20.23
C ASP A 327 -1.82 -34.49 20.42
N ALA A 328 -2.52 -33.38 20.17
CA ALA A 328 -3.95 -33.25 20.47
C ALA A 328 -4.86 -33.51 19.25
N GLN A 329 -5.16 -34.77 18.94
CA GLN A 329 -6.07 -35.14 17.83
C GLN A 329 -7.55 -34.71 18.00
N ARG A 330 -7.96 -34.08 19.12
CA ARG A 330 -9.39 -33.91 19.48
C ARG A 330 -9.81 -32.54 20.04
N SER A 331 -8.88 -31.61 20.24
CA SER A 331 -9.21 -30.28 20.77
C SER A 331 -8.33 -29.18 20.18
N TYR A 332 -8.95 -28.00 20.01
CA TYR A 332 -8.32 -26.81 19.46
C TYR A 332 -7.87 -25.90 20.61
N PHE A 333 -6.60 -25.48 20.64
CA PHE A 333 -6.06 -24.65 21.71
C PHE A 333 -5.74 -23.23 21.23
N PHE A 334 -6.59 -22.27 21.59
CA PHE A 334 -6.35 -20.85 21.38
C PHE A 334 -5.88 -20.22 22.70
N THR A 335 -4.95 -19.27 22.62
CA THR A 335 -4.59 -18.42 23.75
C THR A 335 -5.06 -17.00 23.47
N VAL A 336 -5.87 -16.44 24.36
CA VAL A 336 -6.40 -15.08 24.29
C VAL A 336 -5.54 -14.17 25.15
N LEU A 337 -5.02 -13.10 24.56
CA LEU A 337 -4.29 -12.05 25.26
C LEU A 337 -5.25 -10.90 25.60
N THR A 338 -5.31 -10.50 26.87
CA THR A 338 -6.16 -9.38 27.34
C THR A 338 -5.35 -8.17 27.76
N SER A 339 -5.99 -6.99 27.80
CA SER A 339 -5.33 -5.71 28.09
C SER A 339 -4.77 -5.53 29.49
N ASP A 340 -5.12 -6.40 30.41
CA ASP A 340 -4.57 -6.50 31.76
C ASP A 340 -3.30 -7.37 31.86
N GLY A 341 -2.79 -7.89 30.75
CA GLY A 341 -1.58 -8.71 30.76
C GLY A 341 -1.82 -10.21 30.88
N LEU A 342 -3.08 -10.64 30.97
CA LEU A 342 -3.43 -12.05 31.18
C LEU A 342 -3.50 -12.84 29.86
N LEU A 343 -3.05 -14.08 29.94
CA LEU A 343 -3.21 -15.09 28.89
C LEU A 343 -4.29 -16.07 29.34
N HIS A 344 -5.34 -16.20 28.54
CA HIS A 344 -6.43 -17.15 28.77
C HIS A 344 -6.35 -18.27 27.74
N HIS A 345 -6.12 -19.49 28.19
CA HIS A 345 -6.19 -20.66 27.33
C HIS A 345 -7.66 -21.06 27.12
N VAL A 346 -8.01 -21.24 25.86
CA VAL A 346 -9.32 -21.65 25.37
C VAL A 346 -9.13 -22.98 24.67
N GLU A 347 -9.65 -24.04 25.29
CA GLU A 347 -9.78 -25.34 24.66
C GLU A 347 -11.18 -25.45 24.05
N ILE A 348 -11.24 -25.84 22.78
CA ILE A 348 -12.48 -26.10 22.08
C ILE A 348 -12.49 -27.59 21.71
N SER A 349 -13.41 -28.36 22.28
CA SER A 349 -13.61 -29.76 21.95
C SER A 349 -14.46 -29.92 20.70
N GLN A 350 -14.28 -31.01 19.92
CA GLN A 350 -15.16 -31.37 18.81
C GLN A 350 -16.60 -31.76 19.22
N GLU A 351 -16.87 -31.95 20.52
CA GLU A 351 -18.22 -32.18 21.03
C GLU A 351 -18.99 -30.84 21.21
N PRO A 352 -20.32 -30.80 20.97
CA PRO A 352 -21.13 -29.57 20.90
C PRO A 352 -21.21 -28.76 22.21
N SER A 353 -20.61 -29.24 23.30
CA SER A 353 -20.34 -28.47 24.50
C SER A 353 -18.84 -28.16 24.57
N ALA A 354 -18.41 -27.06 23.93
CA ALA A 354 -17.07 -26.53 24.15
C ALA A 354 -16.89 -26.30 25.67
N SER A 355 -16.04 -27.10 26.30
CA SER A 355 -15.73 -26.95 27.71
C SER A 355 -14.63 -25.90 27.87
N ILE A 356 -15.00 -24.72 28.35
CA ILE A 356 -14.03 -23.67 28.68
C ILE A 356 -13.33 -24.06 29.98
N SER A 357 -12.15 -24.67 29.89
CA SER A 357 -11.26 -24.80 31.04
C SER A 357 -10.36 -23.59 31.12
N THR A 358 -10.68 -22.66 32.03
CA THR A 358 -9.71 -21.64 32.47
C THR A 358 -8.71 -22.30 33.41
N SER A 359 -7.69 -22.94 32.86
CA SER A 359 -6.54 -23.34 33.67
C SER A 359 -5.70 -22.09 33.95
N THR A 360 -5.89 -21.50 35.13
CA THR A 360 -4.80 -20.70 35.73
C THR A 360 -3.73 -21.69 36.14
N SER A 361 -2.92 -22.16 35.19
CA SER A 361 -1.75 -22.94 35.52
C SER A 361 -0.88 -22.08 36.44
N SER A 362 -0.46 -22.66 37.56
CA SER A 362 0.31 -22.04 38.63
C SER A 362 1.78 -21.77 38.23
N ALA A 363 2.03 -21.54 36.95
CA ALA A 363 3.22 -20.91 36.40
C ALA A 363 2.77 -19.59 35.74
N SER A 364 2.37 -18.64 36.58
CA SER A 364 1.94 -17.32 36.15
C SER A 364 3.08 -16.61 35.40
N LEU A 365 3.06 -16.66 34.07
CA LEU A 365 3.51 -15.53 33.25
C LEU A 365 2.42 -14.45 33.35
N ALA A 366 2.14 -14.00 34.57
CA ALA A 366 1.47 -12.73 34.77
C ALA A 366 2.50 -11.69 34.35
N VAL A 367 2.41 -11.22 33.11
CA VAL A 367 3.14 -10.02 32.74
C VAL A 367 2.43 -8.91 33.50
N ASN A 368 2.96 -8.50 34.66
CA ASN A 368 2.44 -7.42 35.49
C ASN A 368 2.63 -6.06 34.78
N THR A 369 2.10 -5.93 33.57
CA THR A 369 2.19 -4.74 32.74
C THR A 369 0.83 -4.53 32.08
N LEU A 370 0.20 -3.41 32.40
CA LEU A 370 -0.90 -2.89 31.58
C LEU A 370 -0.37 -2.65 30.17
N PHE A 371 -0.96 -3.32 29.18
CA PHE A 371 -0.60 -3.07 27.79
C PHE A 371 -1.10 -1.67 27.37
N PRO A 372 -0.40 -1.01 26.42
CA PRO A 372 -0.85 0.27 25.91
C PRO A 372 -2.26 0.17 25.32
N GLN A 373 -3.02 1.27 25.38
CA GLN A 373 -4.42 1.34 24.93
C GLN A 373 -4.61 0.92 23.46
N ILE A 374 -3.54 0.93 22.66
CA ILE A 374 -3.53 0.52 21.25
C ILE A 374 -2.33 -0.39 21.04
N VAL A 375 -2.58 -1.66 20.72
CA VAL A 375 -1.59 -2.64 20.25
C VAL A 375 -1.69 -2.72 18.73
N PHE A 376 -0.58 -2.50 18.03
CA PHE A 376 -0.48 -2.56 16.58
C PHE A 376 -0.25 -3.97 16.06
N CYS A 377 0.61 -4.74 16.75
CA CYS A 377 0.83 -6.16 16.50
C CYS A 377 1.45 -6.82 17.73
N PHE A 378 1.32 -8.13 17.83
CA PHE A 378 2.00 -8.95 18.83
C PHE A 378 2.41 -10.27 18.19
N ASP A 379 3.40 -10.93 18.76
CA ASP A 379 3.84 -12.26 18.37
C ASP A 379 4.24 -13.06 19.61
N TYR A 380 4.02 -14.37 19.61
CA TYR A 380 4.35 -15.24 20.71
C TYR A 380 5.18 -16.42 20.21
N TYR A 381 6.37 -16.56 20.79
CA TYR A 381 7.28 -17.65 20.49
C TYR A 381 7.23 -18.69 21.62
N PRO A 382 6.51 -19.82 21.45
CA PRO A 382 6.20 -20.74 22.54
C PRO A 382 7.45 -21.40 23.14
N GLU A 383 8.42 -21.78 22.30
CA GLU A 383 9.63 -22.51 22.71
C GLU A 383 10.51 -21.72 23.68
N ARG A 384 10.43 -20.39 23.66
CA ARG A 384 11.20 -19.49 24.54
C ARG A 384 10.30 -18.71 25.50
N SER A 385 8.99 -18.98 25.50
CA SER A 385 7.98 -18.22 26.25
C SER A 385 8.12 -16.71 26.07
N LEU A 386 8.41 -16.27 24.83
CA LEU A 386 8.67 -14.87 24.50
C LEU A 386 7.42 -14.27 23.86
N LEU A 387 6.81 -13.27 24.50
CA LEU A 387 5.74 -12.47 23.92
C LEU A 387 6.30 -11.10 23.51
N VAL A 388 6.20 -10.77 22.22
CA VAL A 388 6.53 -9.45 21.67
C VAL A 388 5.23 -8.70 21.45
N VAL A 389 5.11 -7.48 21.97
CA VAL A 389 3.93 -6.62 21.75
C VAL A 389 4.42 -5.26 21.29
N VAL A 390 3.93 -4.82 20.13
CA VAL A 390 4.18 -3.50 19.56
C VAL A 390 2.91 -2.67 19.70
N GLY A 391 2.98 -1.56 20.42
CA GLY A 391 1.83 -0.69 20.66
C GLY A 391 2.21 0.78 20.75
N SER A 392 1.20 1.63 20.96
CA SER A 392 1.41 3.06 21.16
C SER A 392 2.24 3.32 22.42
N ALA A 393 3.25 4.18 22.33
CA ALA A 393 4.07 4.58 23.48
C ALA A 393 3.25 5.50 24.41
N VAL A 394 2.56 4.91 25.38
CA VAL A 394 2.06 5.64 26.55
C VAL A 394 3.01 5.35 27.71
N SER A 395 3.46 6.41 28.38
CA SER A 395 4.34 6.37 29.55
C SER A 395 3.99 5.20 30.47
N LEU A 396 4.86 4.20 30.51
CA LEU A 396 4.92 3.23 31.61
C LEU A 396 5.21 4.03 32.88
N ASN A 397 4.16 4.59 33.49
CA ASN A 397 4.25 5.12 34.83
C ASN A 397 4.65 3.94 35.72
N THR A 398 5.86 4.06 36.23
CA THR A 398 6.43 3.28 37.31
C THR A 398 5.38 3.08 38.41
N ILE A 399 4.98 1.84 38.61
CA ILE A 399 4.43 1.37 39.88
C ILE A 399 5.24 0.12 40.21
N GLY A 400 5.94 0.17 41.35
CA GLY A 400 7.04 -0.71 41.74
C GLY A 400 6.66 -2.09 42.23
#